data_AF-A0A2N5ZRX3-F1
#
_entry.id   AF-A0A2N5ZRX3-F1
#
_cell.length_a   1.000
_cell.length_b   1.000
_cell.length_c   1.000
_cell.angle_alpha   90.00
_cell.angle_beta   90.00
_cell.angle_gamma   90.00
#
_symmetry.space_group_name_H-M   'P 1'
#
loop_
_entity.id
_entity.type
_entity.pdbx_description
1 polymer ?
#
loop_
_entity_poly.entity_id
_entity_poly.type
_entity_poly.pdbx_seq_one_letter_code
_entity_poly.pdbx_strand_id
1 'polypeptide(L)'
;MNILAAIFSAELTEALGWMLIHSLWQGAIIAILLFLVLYFIRKKSAQIKYFLSFVALVGIMVWAGITFISAYQYASEKQALKTQMLNNPDYLKNILSTDNTHTNNQSNQHASVINPNTIKFRAFFQRNFNIICLIWFVGMLFMMVRFTGGLIYTYRLRTQKLTPVSDEWEEIVKNLLHKLGIKRKVEAFFSPLTRVPVTLGAIKPIVLFPISALTGLTPKEFEAVIAHELAHIMRNDYLFNILQSIMEMLFFYHPAVWIISAQVRAERENSCDNIAVDATGNKIEYIKTLAAMQIKQTEHSRLAMAFSAKRGSVLHRINRLQKEKTMKTNFIEGIIAAGIIAGGLMLASFTSNNPTHSLMQVNDSITEQNANQNRDSLMNVAVKNTGKLQAEQQETIEKAIEIAMSETNSQFSSQMMQ
;
A
#
# COMPACT_ATOMS: atom_id res chain seq x y z
N MET A 1 -23.60 -0.82 -24.86
CA MET A 1 -22.96 0.26 -24.09
C MET A 1 -22.50 -0.31 -22.75
N ASN A 2 -21.18 -0.40 -22.53
CA ASN A 2 -20.61 -1.00 -21.33
C ASN A 2 -20.91 -0.13 -20.10
N ILE A 3 -21.74 -0.63 -19.18
CA ILE A 3 -22.05 0.01 -17.89
C ILE A 3 -20.76 0.35 -17.11
N LEU A 4 -19.68 -0.40 -17.35
CA LEU A 4 -18.34 -0.16 -16.78
C LEU A 4 -17.68 1.13 -17.28
N ALA A 5 -17.89 1.51 -18.54
CA ALA A 5 -17.35 2.75 -19.11
C ALA A 5 -18.09 4.01 -18.61
N ALA A 6 -19.25 3.84 -17.97
CA ALA A 6 -19.99 4.94 -17.35
C ALA A 6 -19.54 5.23 -15.91
N ILE A 7 -18.84 4.29 -15.25
CA ILE A 7 -18.44 4.42 -13.83
C ILE A 7 -17.05 5.05 -13.70
N PHE A 8 -16.12 4.72 -14.60
CA PHE A 8 -14.74 5.23 -14.57
C PHE A 8 -14.39 5.82 -15.93
N SER A 9 -13.66 6.94 -15.93
CA SER A 9 -13.08 7.48 -17.17
C SER A 9 -12.00 6.53 -17.71
N ALA A 10 -11.71 6.63 -19.01
CA ALA A 10 -10.72 5.77 -19.66
C ALA A 10 -9.32 5.95 -19.03
N GLU A 11 -8.97 7.20 -18.71
CA GLU A 11 -7.71 7.58 -18.08
C GLU A 11 -7.60 6.98 -16.68
N LEU A 12 -8.67 7.07 -15.89
CA LEU A 12 -8.70 6.52 -14.54
C LEU A 12 -8.59 4.99 -14.55
N THR A 13 -9.25 4.32 -15.50
CA THR A 13 -9.20 2.87 -15.64
C THR A 13 -7.81 2.39 -16.04
N GLU A 14 -7.14 3.07 -16.98
CA GLU A 14 -5.77 2.76 -17.37
C GLU A 14 -4.79 3.00 -16.21
N ALA A 15 -4.95 4.11 -15.48
CA ALA A 15 -4.11 4.43 -14.32
C ALA A 15 -4.27 3.45 -13.16
N LEU A 16 -5.51 3.11 -12.78
CA LEU A 16 -5.79 2.13 -11.74
C LEU A 16 -5.30 0.74 -12.14
N GLY A 17 -5.53 0.32 -13.39
CA GLY A 17 -5.07 -0.97 -13.90
C GLY A 17 -3.56 -1.12 -13.75
N TRP A 18 -2.80 -0.12 -14.18
CA TRP A 18 -1.33 -0.13 -14.02
C TRP A 18 -0.90 -0.08 -12.56
N MET A 19 -1.48 0.80 -11.74
CA MET A 19 -1.18 0.88 -10.31
C MET A 19 -1.35 -0.48 -9.63
N LEU A 20 -2.46 -1.17 -9.86
CA LEU A 20 -2.77 -2.46 -9.22
C LEU A 20 -1.72 -3.51 -9.60
N ILE A 21 -1.37 -3.63 -10.88
CA ILE A 21 -0.40 -4.61 -11.36
C ILE A 21 1.02 -4.29 -10.86
N HIS A 22 1.46 -3.03 -10.97
CA HIS A 22 2.79 -2.64 -10.54
C HIS A 22 2.96 -2.74 -9.03
N SER A 23 1.91 -2.49 -8.25
CA SER A 23 1.97 -2.60 -6.80
C SER A 23 2.43 -3.99 -6.32
N LEU A 24 2.10 -5.06 -7.06
CA LEU A 24 2.42 -6.44 -6.68
C LEU A 24 3.94 -6.67 -6.55
N TRP A 25 4.71 -6.27 -7.57
CA TRP A 25 6.16 -6.43 -7.54
C TRP A 25 6.82 -5.37 -6.65
N GLN A 26 6.29 -4.15 -6.59
CA GLN A 26 6.76 -3.09 -5.69
C GLN A 26 6.68 -3.54 -4.22
N GLY A 27 5.53 -4.08 -3.82
CA GLY A 27 5.32 -4.58 -2.47
C GLY A 27 6.15 -5.84 -2.18
N ALA A 28 6.39 -6.70 -3.17
CA ALA A 28 7.29 -7.84 -3.01
C ALA A 28 8.73 -7.41 -2.71
N ILE A 29 9.26 -6.43 -3.46
CA ILE A 29 10.60 -5.86 -3.21
C ILE A 29 10.68 -5.26 -1.80
N ILE A 30 9.69 -4.44 -1.43
CA ILE A 30 9.66 -3.82 -0.10
C ILE A 30 9.61 -4.87 1.01
N ALA A 31 8.82 -5.93 0.85
CA ALA A 31 8.79 -7.02 1.82
C ALA A 31 10.13 -7.73 1.95
N ILE A 32 10.77 -8.09 0.83
CA ILE A 32 12.08 -8.75 0.84
C ILE A 32 13.11 -7.88 1.57
N LEU A 33 13.18 -6.58 1.23
CA LEU A 33 14.08 -5.63 1.88
C LEU A 33 13.80 -5.51 3.38
N LEU A 34 12.52 -5.38 3.77
CA LEU A 34 12.12 -5.32 5.16
C LEU A 34 12.59 -6.58 5.92
N PHE A 35 12.28 -7.78 5.40
CA PHE A 35 12.63 -9.03 6.07
C PHE A 35 14.13 -9.27 6.14
N LEU A 36 14.89 -8.82 5.14
CA LEU A 36 16.35 -8.81 5.18
C LEU A 36 16.87 -7.90 6.30
N VAL A 37 16.34 -6.68 6.41
CA VAL A 37 16.72 -5.76 7.50
C VAL A 37 16.34 -6.35 8.86
N LEU A 38 15.11 -6.85 9.02
CA LEU A 38 14.62 -7.48 10.25
C LEU A 38 15.48 -8.68 10.67
N TYR A 39 16.00 -9.45 9.71
CA TYR A 39 16.94 -10.55 9.99
C TYR A 39 18.24 -10.04 10.64
N PHE A 40 18.83 -8.96 10.12
CA PHE A 40 20.03 -8.36 10.70
C PHE A 40 19.77 -7.66 12.04
N ILE A 41 18.60 -7.03 12.20
CA ILE A 41 18.22 -6.33 13.45
C ILE A 41 17.42 -7.19 14.43
N ARG A 42 17.45 -8.52 14.30
CA ARG A 42 16.66 -9.44 15.14
C ARG A 42 16.87 -9.28 16.66
N LYS A 43 18.03 -8.75 17.07
CA LYS A 43 18.39 -8.48 18.47
C LYS A 43 18.00 -7.07 18.95
N LYS A 44 17.52 -6.20 18.06
CA LYS A 44 17.07 -4.84 18.40
C LYS A 44 15.65 -4.88 18.99
N SER A 45 15.24 -3.77 19.59
CA SER A 45 13.96 -3.67 20.29
C SER A 45 12.76 -3.89 19.36
N ALA A 46 11.66 -4.40 19.93
CA ALA A 46 10.38 -4.54 19.23
C ALA A 46 9.87 -3.22 18.64
N GLN A 47 10.16 -2.08 19.29
CA GLN A 47 9.75 -0.77 18.81
C GLN A 47 10.40 -0.37 17.48
N ILE A 48 11.69 -0.68 17.28
CA ILE A 48 12.38 -0.39 16.00
C ILE A 48 11.80 -1.27 14.89
N LYS A 49 11.60 -2.57 15.17
CA LYS A 49 11.01 -3.51 14.21
C LYS A 49 9.58 -3.12 13.84
N TYR A 50 8.79 -2.67 14.82
CA TYR A 50 7.45 -2.11 14.61
C TYR A 50 7.49 -0.91 13.67
N PHE A 51 8.33 0.09 13.98
CA PHE A 51 8.44 1.31 13.19
C PHE A 51 8.86 1.00 11.75
N LEU A 52 9.90 0.18 11.56
CA LEU A 52 10.39 -0.18 10.24
C LEU A 52 9.34 -0.92 9.41
N SER A 53 8.59 -1.84 10.03
CA SER A 53 7.51 -2.57 9.36
C SER A 53 6.35 -1.64 8.98
N PHE A 54 6.03 -0.67 9.83
CA PHE A 54 4.98 0.31 9.53
C PHE A 54 5.42 1.27 8.40
N VAL A 55 6.67 1.73 8.42
CA VAL A 55 7.25 2.55 7.34
C VAL A 55 7.26 1.80 6.02
N ALA A 56 7.61 0.51 6.02
CA ALA A 56 7.56 -0.32 4.81
C ALA A 56 6.13 -0.39 4.25
N LEU A 57 5.12 -0.54 5.11
CA LEU A 57 3.72 -0.56 4.70
C LEU A 57 3.28 0.77 4.06
N VAL A 58 3.66 1.90 4.68
CA VAL A 58 3.42 3.24 4.10
C VAL A 58 4.19 3.41 2.78
N GLY A 59 5.41 2.88 2.68
CA GLY A 59 6.22 2.92 1.47
C GLY A 59 5.55 2.23 0.27
N ILE A 60 4.87 1.11 0.49
CA ILE A 60 4.08 0.44 -0.55
C ILE A 60 2.97 1.38 -1.06
N MET A 61 2.23 1.99 -0.12
CA MET A 61 1.13 2.90 -0.47
C MET A 61 1.63 4.12 -1.24
N VAL A 62 2.76 4.71 -0.81
CA VAL A 62 3.36 5.87 -1.48
C VAL A 62 3.85 5.51 -2.88
N TRP A 63 4.54 4.38 -3.06
CA TRP A 63 5.05 3.99 -4.39
C TRP A 63 3.90 3.65 -5.37
N ALA A 64 2.87 2.97 -4.88
CA ALA A 64 1.66 2.74 -5.66
C ALA A 64 0.99 4.06 -6.05
N GLY A 65 0.90 5.03 -5.13
CA GLY A 65 0.37 6.37 -5.39
C GLY A 65 1.16 7.13 -6.47
N ILE A 66 2.50 7.09 -6.42
CA ILE A 66 3.37 7.68 -7.46
C ILE A 66 3.11 7.00 -8.80
N THR A 67 2.99 5.67 -8.81
CA THR A 67 2.72 4.89 -10.04
C THR A 67 1.35 5.24 -10.63
N PHE A 68 0.35 5.46 -9.78
CA PHE A 68 -0.97 5.90 -10.21
C PHE A 68 -0.92 7.29 -10.86
N ILE A 69 -0.24 8.25 -10.22
CA ILE A 69 -0.12 9.62 -10.73
C ILE A 69 0.59 9.63 -12.09
N SER A 70 1.70 8.91 -12.23
CA SER A 70 2.44 8.84 -13.50
C SER A 70 1.64 8.13 -14.59
N ALA A 71 0.94 7.03 -14.26
CA ALA A 71 0.08 6.33 -15.21
C ALA A 71 -1.13 7.19 -15.64
N TYR A 72 -1.69 7.98 -14.73
CA TYR A 72 -2.79 8.90 -15.03
C TYR A 72 -2.36 10.04 -15.95
N GLN A 73 -1.21 10.65 -15.69
CA GLN A 73 -0.63 11.67 -16.57
C GLN A 73 -0.42 11.12 -17.98
N TYR A 74 0.21 9.95 -18.11
CA TYR A 74 0.41 9.29 -19.39
C TYR A 74 -0.90 8.95 -20.12
N ALA A 75 -1.89 8.44 -19.39
CA ALA A 75 -3.19 8.11 -19.98
C ALA A 75 -3.96 9.36 -20.45
N SER A 76 -3.87 10.46 -19.68
CA SER A 76 -4.45 11.74 -20.05
C SER A 76 -3.82 12.34 -21.31
N GLU A 77 -2.49 12.31 -21.43
CA GLU A 77 -1.77 12.78 -22.62
C GLU A 77 -2.12 11.93 -23.85
N LYS A 78 -2.15 10.61 -23.69
CA LYS A 78 -2.54 9.66 -24.74
C LYS A 78 -3.97 9.92 -25.24
N GLN A 79 -4.90 10.20 -24.34
CA GLN A 79 -6.28 10.51 -24.71
C GLN A 79 -6.40 11.88 -25.41
N ALA A 80 -5.65 12.88 -24.95
CA ALA A 80 -5.58 14.19 -25.60
C ALA A 80 -5.04 14.07 -27.04
N LEU A 81 -3.94 13.33 -27.22
CA LEU A 81 -3.36 13.05 -28.54
C LEU A 81 -4.36 12.30 -29.43
N LYS A 82 -5.00 11.24 -28.93
CA LYS A 82 -6.04 10.50 -29.67
C LYS A 82 -7.16 11.42 -30.16
N THR A 83 -7.60 12.34 -29.30
CA THR A 83 -8.64 13.31 -29.64
C THR A 83 -8.16 14.30 -30.72
N GLN A 84 -6.92 14.77 -30.63
CA GLN A 84 -6.32 15.65 -31.64
C GLN A 84 -6.18 14.95 -33.00
N MET A 85 -5.74 13.69 -33.02
CA MET A 85 -5.61 12.89 -34.24
C MET A 85 -6.97 12.60 -34.89
N LEU A 86 -7.99 12.33 -34.09
CA LEU A 86 -9.34 12.09 -34.59
C LEU A 86 -9.96 13.36 -35.19
N ASN A 87 -9.65 14.52 -34.61
CA ASN A 87 -10.16 15.82 -35.08
C ASN A 87 -9.32 16.42 -36.22
N ASN A 88 -8.07 15.97 -36.40
CA ASN A 88 -7.18 16.41 -37.48
C ASN A 88 -6.41 15.21 -38.06
N PRO A 89 -6.95 14.53 -39.09
CA PRO A 89 -6.33 13.34 -39.67
C PRO A 89 -4.98 13.61 -40.35
N ASP A 90 -4.68 14.87 -40.72
CA ASP A 90 -3.38 15.29 -41.27
C ASP A 90 -2.33 15.59 -40.18
N TYR A 91 -2.68 15.50 -38.89
CA TYR A 91 -1.81 15.82 -37.77
C TYR A 91 -0.48 15.02 -37.79
N LEU A 92 -0.54 13.71 -38.02
CA LEU A 92 0.67 12.88 -38.14
C LEU A 92 1.51 13.26 -39.36
N LYS A 93 0.86 13.57 -40.49
CA LYS A 93 1.53 13.96 -41.71
C LYS A 93 2.27 15.28 -41.52
N ASN A 94 1.69 16.23 -40.80
CA ASN A 94 2.32 17.51 -40.50
C ASN A 94 3.51 17.36 -39.56
N ILE A 95 3.42 16.53 -38.51
CA ILE A 95 4.57 16.24 -37.63
C ILE A 95 5.72 15.57 -38.40
N LEU A 96 5.42 14.51 -39.16
CA LEU A 96 6.41 13.79 -39.96
C LEU A 96 7.01 14.64 -41.09
N SER A 97 6.27 15.61 -41.61
CA SER A 97 6.77 16.56 -42.62
C SER A 97 7.66 17.65 -42.01
N THR A 98 7.46 17.98 -40.73
CA THR A 98 8.26 19.00 -40.01
C THR A 98 9.63 18.46 -39.60
N ASP A 99 9.76 17.15 -39.33
CA ASP A 99 11.05 16.50 -39.02
C ASP A 99 11.97 16.36 -40.24
N ASN A 100 11.42 16.34 -41.45
CA ASN A 100 12.19 16.15 -42.68
C ASN A 100 12.90 17.42 -43.19
N THR A 101 12.74 18.57 -42.53
CA THR A 101 13.47 19.79 -42.89
C THR A 101 14.79 19.98 -42.13
N HIS A 102 15.07 19.17 -41.10
CA HIS A 102 16.35 19.20 -40.38
C HIS A 102 16.76 17.82 -39.84
N THR A 103 17.37 16.95 -40.66
CA THR A 103 18.32 15.94 -40.14
C THR A 103 19.16 15.34 -41.28
N ASN A 104 20.34 15.91 -41.51
CA ASN A 104 21.47 15.14 -42.03
C ASN A 104 22.21 14.55 -40.82
N ASN A 105 22.26 13.21 -40.78
CA ASN A 105 23.18 12.35 -40.05
C ASN A 105 23.11 12.29 -38.50
N GLN A 106 23.08 11.03 -38.02
CA GLN A 106 23.31 10.54 -36.66
C GLN A 106 22.10 10.44 -35.70
N SER A 107 21.17 9.55 -36.02
CA SER A 107 20.29 8.91 -35.02
C SER A 107 19.97 7.45 -35.37
N ASN A 108 20.99 6.70 -35.83
CA ASN A 108 20.94 5.23 -35.98
C ASN A 108 21.35 4.50 -34.69
N GLN A 109 20.96 5.01 -33.52
CA GLN A 109 21.12 4.30 -32.25
C GLN A 109 19.85 4.50 -31.41
N HIS A 110 19.27 3.39 -30.97
CA HIS A 110 18.05 3.27 -30.16
C HIS A 110 16.69 3.23 -30.89
N ALA A 111 16.59 2.54 -32.03
CA ALA A 111 15.38 1.75 -32.26
C ALA A 111 15.39 0.64 -31.20
N SER A 112 14.81 0.90 -30.02
CA SER A 112 14.64 -0.10 -28.97
C SER A 112 13.98 -1.31 -29.61
N VAL A 113 14.66 -2.46 -29.62
CA VAL A 113 14.07 -3.73 -30.06
C VAL A 113 12.86 -3.98 -29.18
N ILE A 114 11.67 -3.63 -29.67
CA ILE A 114 10.44 -3.76 -28.90
C ILE A 114 10.17 -5.25 -28.80
N ASN A 115 10.40 -5.82 -27.61
CA ASN A 115 10.22 -7.24 -27.39
C ASN A 115 8.74 -7.61 -27.64
N PRO A 116 8.42 -8.51 -28.58
CA PRO A 116 7.03 -8.83 -28.90
C PRO A 116 6.26 -9.40 -27.70
N ASN A 117 6.95 -10.02 -26.74
CA ASN A 117 6.31 -10.52 -25.53
C ASN A 117 5.89 -9.41 -24.58
N THR A 118 6.63 -8.30 -24.50
CA THR A 118 6.25 -7.16 -23.65
C THR A 118 5.03 -6.44 -24.23
N ILE A 119 4.94 -6.35 -25.57
CA ILE A 119 3.75 -5.83 -26.26
C ILE A 119 2.53 -6.71 -25.96
N LYS A 120 2.62 -8.03 -26.17
CA LYS A 120 1.51 -8.96 -25.93
C LYS A 120 1.04 -8.93 -24.48
N PHE A 121 1.98 -8.93 -23.53
CA PHE A 121 1.68 -8.84 -22.11
C PHE A 121 0.94 -7.53 -21.78
N ARG A 122 1.46 -6.39 -22.26
CA ARG A 122 0.84 -5.08 -22.06
C ARG A 122 -0.58 -5.02 -22.64
N ALA A 123 -0.76 -5.50 -23.87
CA ALA A 123 -2.05 -5.53 -24.54
C ALA A 123 -3.06 -6.44 -23.81
N PHE A 124 -2.62 -7.59 -23.28
CA PHE A 124 -3.48 -8.47 -22.50
C PHE A 124 -4.05 -7.77 -21.27
N PHE A 125 -3.21 -7.09 -20.49
CA PHE A 125 -3.67 -6.38 -19.30
C PHE A 125 -4.54 -5.18 -19.65
N GLN A 126 -4.14 -4.37 -20.64
CA GLN A 126 -4.91 -3.21 -21.09
C GLN A 126 -6.34 -3.59 -21.50
N ARG A 127 -6.49 -4.69 -22.27
CA ARG A 127 -7.82 -5.20 -22.66
C ARG A 127 -8.69 -5.59 -21.46
N ASN A 128 -8.07 -6.00 -20.36
CA ASN A 128 -8.76 -6.52 -19.17
C ASN A 128 -8.84 -5.52 -18.01
N PHE A 129 -8.37 -4.27 -18.16
CA PHE A 129 -8.36 -3.30 -17.06
C PHE A 129 -9.74 -3.03 -16.46
N ASN A 130 -10.78 -2.97 -17.29
CA ASN A 130 -12.16 -2.81 -16.82
C ASN A 130 -12.55 -3.89 -15.81
N ILE A 131 -12.20 -5.15 -16.09
CA ILE A 131 -12.52 -6.30 -15.23
C ILE A 131 -11.67 -6.27 -13.96
N ILE A 132 -10.37 -5.97 -14.10
CA ILE A 132 -9.44 -5.88 -12.95
C ILE A 132 -9.90 -4.77 -11.99
N CYS A 133 -10.22 -3.59 -12.50
CA CYS A 133 -10.71 -2.46 -11.69
C CYS A 133 -12.06 -2.78 -11.04
N LEU A 134 -12.97 -3.46 -11.75
CA LEU A 134 -14.25 -3.89 -11.19
C LEU A 134 -14.07 -4.87 -10.02
N ILE A 135 -13.24 -5.89 -10.19
CA ILE A 135 -12.95 -6.88 -9.13
C ILE A 135 -12.34 -6.17 -7.93
N TRP A 136 -11.38 -5.29 -8.15
CA TRP A 136 -10.77 -4.49 -7.08
C TRP A 136 -11.81 -3.62 -6.37
N PHE A 137 -12.68 -2.93 -7.12
CA PHE A 137 -13.71 -2.06 -6.55
C PHE A 137 -14.73 -2.83 -5.70
N VAL A 138 -15.23 -3.96 -6.19
CA VAL A 138 -16.15 -4.84 -5.44
C VAL A 138 -15.48 -5.36 -4.16
N GLY A 139 -14.23 -5.80 -4.25
CA GLY A 139 -13.47 -6.25 -3.08
C GLY A 139 -13.22 -5.13 -2.06
N MET A 140 -12.89 -3.93 -2.54
CA MET A 140 -12.74 -2.74 -1.69
C MET A 140 -14.06 -2.39 -0.99
N LEU A 141 -15.20 -2.42 -1.69
CA LEU A 141 -16.51 -2.16 -1.08
C LEU A 141 -16.82 -3.18 0.03
N PHE A 142 -16.55 -4.46 -0.21
CA PHE A 142 -16.69 -5.50 0.81
C PHE A 142 -15.82 -5.21 2.05
N MET A 143 -14.55 -4.86 1.83
CA MET A 143 -13.62 -4.50 2.91
C MET A 143 -14.04 -3.23 3.65
N MET A 144 -14.62 -2.25 2.94
CA MET A 144 -15.15 -1.02 3.51
C MET A 144 -16.34 -1.28 4.43
N VAL A 145 -17.29 -2.14 4.02
CA VAL A 145 -18.42 -2.53 4.88
C VAL A 145 -17.91 -3.22 6.15
N ARG A 146 -16.96 -4.14 6.02
CA ARG A 146 -16.31 -4.80 7.16
C ARG A 146 -15.62 -3.79 8.10
N PHE A 147 -14.87 -2.83 7.53
CA PHE A 147 -14.16 -1.80 8.29
C PHE A 147 -15.14 -0.89 9.05
N THR A 148 -16.16 -0.38 8.36
CA THR A 148 -17.21 0.46 8.95
C THR A 148 -17.99 -0.29 10.04
N GLY A 149 -18.33 -1.56 9.82
CA GLY A 149 -18.94 -2.42 10.83
C GLY A 149 -18.06 -2.56 12.09
N GLY A 150 -16.73 -2.66 11.91
CA GLY A 150 -15.76 -2.65 13.00
C GLY A 150 -15.77 -1.33 13.79
N LEU A 151 -15.81 -0.18 13.10
CA LEU A 151 -15.90 1.14 13.75
C LEU A 151 -17.22 1.34 14.50
N ILE A 152 -18.34 0.88 13.93
CA ILE A 152 -19.64 0.91 14.60
C ILE A 152 -19.61 0.03 15.86
N TYR A 153 -19.02 -1.16 15.76
CA TYR A 153 -18.88 -2.07 16.90
C TYR A 153 -18.04 -1.46 18.03
N THR A 154 -16.89 -0.86 17.72
CA THR A 154 -16.06 -0.18 18.73
C THR A 154 -16.76 1.04 19.33
N TYR A 155 -17.53 1.78 18.54
CA TYR A 155 -18.35 2.88 19.03
C TYR A 155 -19.45 2.40 20.00
N ARG A 156 -20.12 1.28 19.70
CA ARG A 156 -21.10 0.67 20.59
C ARG A 156 -20.47 0.21 21.92
N LEU A 157 -19.31 -0.42 21.86
CA LEU A 157 -18.55 -0.82 23.07
C LEU A 157 -18.24 0.37 23.98
N ARG A 158 -17.93 1.53 23.37
CA ARG A 158 -17.61 2.77 24.09
C ARG A 158 -18.79 3.45 24.75
N THR A 159 -20.03 3.15 24.37
CA THR A 159 -21.20 3.95 24.77
C THR A 159 -22.22 3.17 25.58
N GLN A 160 -22.15 1.83 25.61
CA GLN A 160 -23.20 1.00 26.18
C GLN A 160 -22.76 0.27 27.45
N LYS A 161 -23.61 0.37 28.50
CA LYS A 161 -23.53 -0.43 29.73
C LYS A 161 -22.15 -0.39 30.41
N LEU A 162 -21.57 0.80 30.47
CA LEU A 162 -20.29 1.03 31.16
C LEU A 162 -20.52 1.19 32.66
N THR A 163 -19.78 0.43 33.45
CA THR A 163 -19.71 0.62 34.90
C THR A 163 -18.29 1.07 35.26
N PRO A 164 -18.12 2.13 36.07
CA PRO A 164 -16.79 2.60 36.45
C PRO A 164 -16.03 1.53 37.24
N VAL A 165 -14.69 1.59 37.19
CA VAL A 165 -13.84 0.80 38.09
C VAL A 165 -13.98 1.29 39.53
N SER A 166 -13.68 0.44 40.52
CA SER A 166 -13.66 0.83 41.92
C SER A 166 -12.54 1.84 42.22
N ASP A 167 -12.68 2.60 43.30
CA ASP A 167 -11.71 3.63 43.71
C ASP A 167 -10.28 3.05 43.87
N GLU A 168 -10.17 1.83 44.41
CA GLU A 168 -8.89 1.09 44.55
C GLU A 168 -8.20 0.88 43.19
N TRP A 169 -8.97 0.49 42.17
CA TRP A 169 -8.43 0.22 40.83
C TRP A 169 -8.14 1.52 40.08
N GLU A 170 -8.92 2.56 40.33
CA GLU A 170 -8.66 3.90 39.80
C GLU A 170 -7.33 4.47 40.32
N GLU A 171 -6.98 4.21 41.58
CA GLU A 171 -5.69 4.60 42.15
C GLU A 171 -4.51 3.89 41.45
N ILE A 172 -4.64 2.58 41.18
CA ILE A 172 -3.66 1.82 40.40
C ILE A 172 -3.48 2.44 39.00
N VAL A 173 -4.59 2.78 38.32
CA VAL A 173 -4.56 3.42 37.00
C VAL A 173 -3.83 4.76 37.08
N LYS A 174 -4.16 5.63 38.05
CA LYS A 174 -3.52 6.93 38.26
C LYS A 174 -2.00 6.79 38.49
N ASN A 175 -1.59 5.85 39.32
CA ASN A 175 -0.19 5.57 39.60
C ASN A 175 0.57 5.15 38.34
N LEU A 176 -0.02 4.29 37.51
CA LEU A 176 0.58 3.86 36.25
C LEU A 176 0.60 4.96 35.18
N LEU A 177 -0.43 5.80 35.10
CA LEU A 177 -0.43 6.97 34.22
C LEU A 177 0.74 7.91 34.54
N HIS A 178 0.99 8.14 35.83
CA HIS A 178 2.13 8.93 36.29
C HIS A 178 3.48 8.26 35.94
N LYS A 179 3.63 6.96 36.25
CA LYS A 179 4.86 6.19 35.90
C LYS A 179 5.15 6.18 34.40
N LEU A 180 4.13 6.07 33.56
CA LEU A 180 4.24 6.05 32.09
C LEU A 180 4.31 7.45 31.46
N GLY A 181 4.17 8.53 32.25
CA GLY A 181 4.19 9.91 31.74
C GLY A 181 3.00 10.28 30.85
N ILE A 182 1.86 9.60 31.01
CA ILE A 182 0.65 9.84 30.20
C ILE A 182 -0.11 11.04 30.77
N LYS A 183 -0.05 12.19 30.09
CA LYS A 183 -0.68 13.44 30.53
C LYS A 183 -2.18 13.56 30.26
N ARG A 184 -2.70 12.77 29.32
CA ARG A 184 -4.13 12.80 28.94
C ARG A 184 -4.97 12.04 29.96
N LYS A 185 -6.22 12.49 30.13
CA LYS A 185 -7.20 11.76 30.94
C LYS A 185 -7.51 10.42 30.28
N VAL A 186 -7.31 9.33 31.03
CA VAL A 186 -7.68 7.97 30.64
C VAL A 186 -8.75 7.49 31.63
N GLU A 187 -9.84 6.94 31.12
CA GLU A 187 -10.91 6.39 31.94
C GLU A 187 -10.97 4.87 31.77
N ALA A 188 -11.17 4.14 32.87
CA ALA A 188 -11.31 2.69 32.86
C ALA A 188 -12.72 2.30 33.27
N PHE A 189 -13.32 1.36 32.54
CA PHE A 189 -14.69 0.89 32.79
C PHE A 189 -14.75 -0.64 32.64
N PHE A 190 -15.72 -1.27 33.30
CA PHE A 190 -16.16 -2.61 32.94
C PHE A 190 -17.29 -2.55 31.92
N SER A 191 -17.30 -3.53 31.01
CA SER A 191 -18.35 -3.68 30.00
C SER A 191 -18.77 -5.14 29.87
N PRO A 192 -20.09 -5.44 29.84
CA PRO A 192 -20.59 -6.78 29.55
C PRO A 192 -20.34 -7.21 28.10
N LEU A 193 -20.05 -6.25 27.22
CA LEU A 193 -19.94 -6.47 25.78
C LEU A 193 -18.53 -6.87 25.34
N THR A 194 -17.53 -6.76 26.22
CA THR A 194 -16.16 -7.21 25.93
C THR A 194 -15.83 -8.50 26.68
N ARG A 195 -15.04 -9.36 26.04
CA ARG A 195 -14.52 -10.62 26.63
C ARG A 195 -13.04 -10.53 27.00
N VAL A 196 -12.38 -9.47 26.56
CA VAL A 196 -10.97 -9.17 26.85
C VAL A 196 -10.82 -7.70 27.18
N PRO A 197 -9.75 -7.31 27.88
CA PRO A 197 -9.35 -5.92 27.95
C PRO A 197 -9.20 -5.34 26.55
N VAL A 198 -9.74 -4.13 26.32
CA VAL A 198 -9.63 -3.41 25.05
C VAL A 198 -9.46 -1.93 25.31
N THR A 199 -8.42 -1.35 24.72
CA THR A 199 -8.23 0.10 24.62
C THR A 199 -8.94 0.69 23.40
N LEU A 200 -9.75 1.74 23.60
CA LEU A 200 -10.48 2.43 22.54
C LEU A 200 -10.24 3.94 22.53
N GLY A 201 -10.08 4.51 21.34
CA GLY A 201 -9.99 5.96 21.12
C GLY A 201 -8.57 6.54 21.23
N ALA A 202 -8.30 7.61 20.47
CA ALA A 202 -7.00 8.30 20.46
C ALA A 202 -6.97 9.57 21.33
N ILE A 203 -7.99 10.42 21.21
CA ILE A 203 -8.07 11.74 21.87
C ILE A 203 -8.51 11.61 23.33
N LYS A 204 -9.61 10.87 23.56
CA LYS A 204 -10.14 10.54 24.89
C LYS A 204 -10.13 9.01 25.02
N PRO A 205 -8.96 8.40 25.29
CA PRO A 205 -8.84 6.97 25.34
C PRO A 205 -9.59 6.41 26.55
N ILE A 206 -10.23 5.27 26.35
CA ILE A 206 -10.87 4.50 27.41
C ILE A 206 -10.33 3.07 27.40
N VAL A 207 -10.23 2.47 28.58
CA VAL A 207 -9.88 1.05 28.72
C VAL A 207 -11.12 0.32 29.21
N LEU A 208 -11.54 -0.70 28.46
CA LEU A 208 -12.69 -1.54 28.78
C LEU A 208 -12.24 -2.90 29.29
N PHE A 209 -12.70 -3.28 30.47
CA PHE A 209 -12.49 -4.59 31.06
C PHE A 209 -13.74 -5.46 30.94
N PRO A 210 -13.59 -6.79 30.76
CA PRO A 210 -14.73 -7.69 30.82
C PRO A 210 -15.27 -7.76 32.25
N ILE A 211 -16.57 -7.96 32.44
CA ILE A 211 -17.17 -8.14 33.78
C ILE A 211 -16.52 -9.29 34.54
N SER A 212 -16.07 -10.34 33.86
CA SER A 212 -15.35 -11.46 34.49
C SER A 212 -14.03 -11.06 35.17
N ALA A 213 -13.48 -9.88 34.86
CA ALA A 213 -12.32 -9.34 35.56
C ALA A 213 -12.63 -8.96 37.02
N LEU A 214 -13.87 -8.56 37.33
CA LEU A 214 -14.29 -8.11 38.68
C LEU A 214 -14.04 -9.15 39.77
N THR A 215 -14.25 -10.43 39.46
CA THR A 215 -14.12 -11.53 40.44
C THR A 215 -12.90 -12.40 40.16
N GLY A 216 -12.13 -12.08 39.13
CA GLY A 216 -11.16 -12.99 38.53
C GLY A 216 -9.72 -12.50 38.54
N LEU A 217 -9.44 -11.25 38.90
CA LEU A 217 -8.09 -10.69 38.91
C LEU A 217 -7.71 -10.23 40.32
N THR A 218 -6.51 -10.60 40.76
CA THR A 218 -5.85 -9.98 41.90
C THR A 218 -5.42 -8.54 41.54
N PRO A 219 -5.18 -7.65 42.53
CA PRO A 219 -4.73 -6.28 42.25
C PRO A 219 -3.46 -6.20 41.39
N LYS A 220 -2.54 -7.14 41.57
CA LYS A 220 -1.30 -7.19 40.78
C LYS A 220 -1.51 -7.71 39.36
N GLU A 221 -2.39 -8.67 39.17
CA GLU A 221 -2.81 -9.09 37.83
C GLU A 221 -3.53 -7.95 37.11
N PHE A 222 -4.40 -7.22 37.81
CA PHE A 222 -5.03 -6.02 37.25
C PHE A 222 -3.98 -4.98 36.84
N GLU A 223 -3.00 -4.66 37.72
CA GLU A 223 -1.89 -3.74 37.44
C GLU A 223 -1.13 -4.15 36.16
N ALA A 224 -0.83 -5.44 36.00
CA ALA A 224 -0.14 -5.95 34.81
C ALA A 224 -0.97 -5.76 33.52
N VAL A 225 -2.27 -6.02 33.58
CA VAL A 225 -3.17 -5.88 32.42
C VAL A 225 -3.36 -4.42 32.05
N ILE A 226 -3.67 -3.56 33.01
CA ILE A 226 -3.87 -2.14 32.73
C ILE A 226 -2.56 -1.49 32.25
N ALA A 227 -1.39 -1.90 32.76
CA ALA A 227 -0.11 -1.42 32.25
C ALA A 227 0.08 -1.73 30.75
N HIS A 228 -0.38 -2.89 30.27
CA HIS A 228 -0.37 -3.25 28.85
C HIS A 228 -1.31 -2.37 28.02
N GLU A 229 -2.54 -2.17 28.48
CA GLU A 229 -3.52 -1.31 27.81
C GLU A 229 -3.08 0.16 27.78
N LEU A 230 -2.50 0.66 28.87
CA LEU A 230 -1.91 2.00 28.94
C LEU A 230 -0.71 2.14 27.99
N ALA A 231 0.06 1.08 27.74
CA ALA A 231 1.14 1.10 26.75
C ALA A 231 0.62 1.34 25.32
N HIS A 232 -0.53 0.74 24.96
CA HIS A 232 -1.20 1.03 23.68
C HIS A 232 -1.62 2.50 23.58
N ILE A 233 -2.14 3.05 24.68
CA ILE A 233 -2.50 4.46 24.76
C ILE A 233 -1.25 5.31 24.54
N MET A 234 -0.21 5.12 25.35
CA MET A 234 1.07 5.86 25.28
C MET A 234 1.62 5.93 23.85
N ARG A 235 1.53 4.82 23.10
CA ARG A 235 2.03 4.70 21.72
C ARG A 235 1.05 5.14 20.63
N ASN A 236 -0.15 5.57 20.99
CA ASN A 236 -1.23 5.94 20.07
C ASN A 236 -1.60 4.82 19.10
N ASP A 237 -1.53 3.56 19.55
CA ASP A 237 -1.72 2.39 18.68
C ASP A 237 -3.11 2.34 18.04
N TYR A 238 -4.13 2.96 18.66
CA TYR A 238 -5.46 3.09 18.07
C TYR A 238 -5.45 3.78 16.70
N LEU A 239 -4.69 4.89 16.56
CA LEU A 239 -4.60 5.63 15.30
C LEU A 239 -3.83 4.82 14.24
N PHE A 240 -2.69 4.25 14.62
CA PHE A 240 -1.90 3.42 13.72
C PHE A 240 -2.64 2.16 13.29
N ASN A 241 -3.51 1.61 14.14
CA ASN A 241 -4.37 0.49 13.78
C ASN A 241 -5.44 0.88 12.74
N ILE A 242 -6.00 2.08 12.84
CA ILE A 242 -6.93 2.61 11.82
C ILE A 242 -6.18 2.79 10.49
N LEU A 243 -5.01 3.43 10.50
CA LEU A 243 -4.20 3.60 9.29
C LEU A 243 -3.82 2.26 8.65
N GLN A 244 -3.39 1.31 9.46
CA GLN A 244 -3.10 -0.06 9.03
C GLN A 244 -4.32 -0.73 8.40
N SER A 245 -5.51 -0.59 9.01
CA SER A 245 -6.75 -1.18 8.49
C SER A 245 -7.16 -0.57 7.14
N ILE A 246 -6.94 0.75 6.96
CA ILE A 246 -7.18 1.43 5.67
C ILE A 246 -6.21 0.89 4.60
N MET A 247 -4.93 0.71 4.93
CA MET A 247 -3.95 0.14 4.01
C MET A 247 -4.30 -1.31 3.65
N GLU A 248 -4.72 -2.14 4.61
CA GLU A 248 -5.20 -3.50 4.34
C GLU A 248 -6.48 -3.52 3.49
N MET A 249 -7.37 -2.54 3.66
CA MET A 249 -8.59 -2.41 2.85
C MET A 249 -8.28 -2.05 1.39
N LEU A 250 -7.38 -1.09 1.15
CA LEU A 250 -6.99 -0.67 -0.21
C LEU A 250 -6.20 -1.76 -0.96
N PHE A 251 -5.32 -2.46 -0.24
CA PHE A 251 -4.43 -3.50 -0.77
C PHE A 251 -4.86 -4.91 -0.34
N PHE A 252 -6.16 -5.16 -0.23
CA PHE A 252 -6.69 -6.43 0.28
C PHE A 252 -6.25 -7.66 -0.53
N TYR A 253 -5.91 -7.48 -1.79
CA TYR A 253 -5.42 -8.53 -2.69
C TYR A 253 -3.90 -8.79 -2.54
N HIS A 254 -3.18 -7.92 -1.83
CA HIS A 254 -1.72 -7.88 -1.86
C HIS A 254 -1.11 -8.76 -0.74
N PRO A 255 -0.38 -9.85 -1.07
CA PRO A 255 0.18 -10.76 -0.06
C PRO A 255 1.24 -10.10 0.83
N ALA A 256 2.14 -9.29 0.26
CA ALA A 256 3.15 -8.56 1.04
C ALA A 256 2.52 -7.63 2.10
N VAL A 257 1.45 -6.91 1.78
CA VAL A 257 0.74 -6.05 2.73
C VAL A 257 0.20 -6.86 3.92
N TRP A 258 -0.38 -8.03 3.69
CA TRP A 258 -0.86 -8.91 4.76
C TRP A 258 0.28 -9.42 5.65
N ILE A 259 1.39 -9.84 5.05
CA ILE A 259 2.56 -10.36 5.78
C ILE A 259 3.20 -9.24 6.63
N ILE A 260 3.45 -8.07 6.03
CA ILE A 260 4.00 -6.91 6.74
C ILE A 260 3.04 -6.45 7.83
N SER A 261 1.74 -6.41 7.56
CA SER A 261 0.73 -6.04 8.57
C SER A 261 0.68 -7.02 9.74
N ALA A 262 0.85 -8.32 9.49
CA ALA A 262 0.98 -9.32 10.55
C ALA A 262 2.24 -9.06 11.41
N GLN A 263 3.36 -8.70 10.78
CA GLN A 263 4.58 -8.31 11.46
C GLN A 263 4.40 -7.03 12.30
N VAL A 264 3.72 -6.01 11.77
CA VAL A 264 3.37 -4.78 12.53
C VAL A 264 2.56 -5.13 13.77
N ARG A 265 1.53 -5.98 13.64
CA ARG A 265 0.72 -6.43 14.79
C ARG A 265 1.56 -7.17 15.83
N ALA A 266 2.40 -8.10 15.40
CA ALA A 266 3.25 -8.86 16.31
C ALA A 266 4.22 -7.96 17.08
N GLU A 267 4.89 -7.02 16.39
CA GLU A 267 5.84 -6.11 17.03
C GLU A 267 5.17 -5.02 17.88
N ARG A 268 3.91 -4.67 17.57
CA ARG A 268 3.08 -3.79 18.42
C ARG A 268 2.88 -4.43 19.80
N GLU A 269 2.32 -5.63 19.84
CA GLU A 269 2.12 -6.41 21.08
C GLU A 269 3.43 -6.59 21.83
N ASN A 270 4.51 -6.92 21.09
CA ASN A 270 5.80 -7.16 21.67
C ASN A 270 6.37 -5.93 22.41
N SER A 271 6.22 -4.75 21.80
CA SER A 271 6.69 -3.51 22.40
C SER A 271 5.77 -3.03 23.53
N CYS A 272 4.47 -3.33 23.51
CA CYS A 272 3.57 -3.05 24.65
C CYS A 272 3.91 -3.93 25.86
N ASP A 273 4.22 -5.21 25.64
CA ASP A 273 4.71 -6.10 26.71
C ASP A 273 5.96 -5.54 27.40
N ASN A 274 6.93 -5.04 26.62
CA ASN A 274 8.16 -4.51 27.17
C ASN A 274 7.89 -3.29 28.07
N ILE A 275 7.03 -2.37 27.62
CA ILE A 275 6.62 -1.19 28.40
C ILE A 275 5.87 -1.60 29.67
N ALA A 276 4.97 -2.57 29.58
CA ALA A 276 4.20 -3.04 30.73
C ALA A 276 5.09 -3.72 31.78
N VAL A 277 6.06 -4.53 31.34
CA VAL A 277 7.06 -5.14 32.23
C VAL A 277 7.92 -4.07 32.92
N ASP A 278 8.37 -3.05 32.17
CA ASP A 278 9.17 -1.96 32.74
C ASP A 278 8.37 -1.11 33.74
N ALA A 279 7.08 -0.87 33.50
CA ALA A 279 6.20 -0.09 34.37
C ALA A 279 5.79 -0.82 35.67
N THR A 280 5.60 -2.13 35.59
CA THR A 280 5.23 -2.99 36.73
C THR A 280 6.43 -3.43 37.56
N GLY A 281 7.63 -3.48 36.95
CA GLY A 281 8.86 -3.89 37.63
C GLY A 281 8.94 -5.38 37.98
N ASN A 282 7.89 -6.17 37.70
CA ASN A 282 7.84 -7.61 37.97
C ASN A 282 7.51 -8.43 36.73
N LYS A 283 8.56 -8.77 35.98
CA LYS A 283 8.50 -9.57 34.76
C LYS A 283 7.84 -10.94 34.94
N ILE A 284 8.13 -11.64 36.04
CA ILE A 284 7.61 -13.00 36.26
C ILE A 284 6.10 -12.95 36.53
N GLU A 285 5.67 -11.99 37.34
CA GLU A 285 4.25 -11.78 37.64
C GLU A 285 3.47 -11.34 36.40
N TYR A 286 4.05 -10.50 35.55
CA TYR A 286 3.47 -10.16 34.26
C TYR A 286 3.29 -11.40 33.36
N ILE A 287 4.32 -12.24 33.23
CA ILE A 287 4.24 -13.47 32.43
C ILE A 287 3.16 -14.42 32.97
N LYS A 288 3.06 -14.58 34.30
CA LYS A 288 2.02 -15.39 34.94
C LYS A 288 0.62 -14.86 34.63
N THR A 289 0.44 -13.54 34.73
CA THR A 289 -0.83 -12.88 34.42
C THR A 289 -1.23 -13.11 32.96
N LEU A 290 -0.29 -12.91 32.04
CA LEU A 290 -0.50 -13.14 30.60
C LEU A 290 -0.91 -14.60 30.31
N ALA A 291 -0.25 -15.56 30.96
CA ALA A 291 -0.59 -16.99 30.82
C ALA A 291 -1.98 -17.30 31.40
N ALA A 292 -2.31 -16.79 32.60
CA ALA A 292 -3.59 -17.00 33.25
C ALA A 292 -4.76 -16.44 32.43
N MET A 293 -4.60 -15.25 31.85
CA MET A 293 -5.60 -14.67 30.95
C MET A 293 -5.83 -15.51 29.70
N GLN A 294 -4.76 -16.04 29.10
CA GLN A 294 -4.86 -16.86 27.90
C GLN A 294 -5.62 -18.17 28.18
N ILE A 295 -5.38 -18.80 29.33
CA ILE A 295 -6.08 -20.02 29.76
C ILE A 295 -7.58 -19.73 29.87
N LYS A 296 -7.96 -18.68 30.63
CA LYS A 296 -9.35 -18.25 30.80
C LYS A 296 -10.03 -17.95 29.46
N GLN A 297 -9.32 -17.35 28.50
CA GLN A 297 -9.87 -17.08 27.18
C GLN A 297 -10.12 -18.36 26.36
N THR A 298 -9.23 -19.36 26.45
CA THR A 298 -9.38 -20.60 25.68
C THR A 298 -10.54 -21.48 26.15
N GLU A 299 -10.89 -21.44 27.43
CA GLU A 299 -12.03 -22.20 27.99
C GLU A 299 -13.38 -21.74 27.40
N HIS A 300 -13.51 -20.46 27.07
CA HIS A 300 -14.74 -19.86 26.53
C HIS A 300 -14.83 -19.86 24.99
N SER A 301 -13.85 -20.41 24.28
CA SER A 301 -13.76 -20.36 22.81
C SER A 301 -13.60 -21.75 22.16
N ARG A 302 -14.46 -22.71 22.52
CA ARG A 302 -14.42 -24.08 21.96
C ARG A 302 -14.89 -24.20 20.50
N LEU A 303 -15.58 -23.21 19.94
CA LEU A 303 -16.15 -23.28 18.58
C LEU A 303 -15.35 -22.54 17.49
N ALA A 304 -14.26 -21.84 17.84
CA ALA A 304 -13.47 -21.05 16.88
C ALA A 304 -12.12 -21.72 16.55
N MET A 305 -12.12 -23.01 16.20
CA MET A 305 -10.88 -23.76 15.91
C MET A 305 -10.28 -23.53 14.52
N ALA A 306 -10.96 -22.82 13.61
CA ALA A 306 -10.47 -22.67 12.23
C ALA A 306 -9.41 -21.56 12.03
N PHE A 307 -9.12 -20.73 13.03
CA PHE A 307 -8.13 -19.63 12.91
C PHE A 307 -7.29 -19.49 14.20
N SER A 308 -6.57 -20.55 14.57
CA SER A 308 -5.72 -20.60 15.77
C SER A 308 -4.41 -19.78 15.67
N ALA A 309 -4.43 -18.64 15.00
CA ALA A 309 -3.29 -17.70 14.96
C ALA A 309 -3.06 -17.01 16.32
N LYS A 310 -4.11 -16.83 17.13
CA LYS A 310 -4.01 -16.15 18.45
C LYS A 310 -3.26 -16.98 19.51
N ARG A 311 -3.38 -18.32 19.51
CA ARG A 311 -2.75 -19.19 20.51
C ARG A 311 -1.22 -19.24 20.34
N GLY A 312 -0.74 -19.27 19.10
CA GLY A 312 0.68 -19.19 18.77
C GLY A 312 1.31 -17.84 19.13
N SER A 313 0.52 -16.76 19.08
CA SER A 313 0.98 -15.41 19.42
C SER A 313 1.33 -15.24 20.90
N VAL A 314 0.52 -15.76 21.83
CA VAL A 314 0.79 -15.61 23.27
C VAL A 314 1.97 -16.46 23.74
N LEU A 315 2.08 -17.71 23.28
CA LEU A 315 3.25 -18.54 23.58
C LEU A 315 4.55 -17.91 23.07
N HIS A 316 4.52 -17.32 21.88
CA HIS A 316 5.65 -16.56 21.35
C HIS A 316 6.03 -15.38 22.26
N ARG A 317 5.05 -14.60 22.72
CA ARG A 317 5.26 -13.48 23.66
C ARG A 317 5.86 -13.95 24.99
N ILE A 318 5.35 -15.03 25.58
CA ILE A 318 5.88 -15.62 26.83
C ILE A 318 7.34 -16.08 26.64
N ASN A 319 7.62 -16.84 25.59
CA ASN A 319 8.96 -17.34 25.29
C ASN A 319 9.96 -16.19 25.06
N ARG A 320 9.52 -15.14 24.35
CA ARG A 320 10.33 -13.94 24.11
C ARG A 320 10.63 -13.22 25.42
N LEU A 321 9.60 -12.97 26.23
CA LEU A 321 9.78 -12.33 27.53
C LEU A 321 10.74 -13.15 28.38
N GLN A 322 10.62 -14.48 28.48
CA GLN A 322 11.58 -15.29 29.24
C GLN A 322 13.04 -15.10 28.80
N LYS A 323 13.30 -14.99 27.49
CA LYS A 323 14.65 -14.94 26.91
C LYS A 323 15.29 -13.54 26.86
N GLU A 324 14.50 -12.47 26.79
CA GLU A 324 15.04 -11.12 26.62
C GLU A 324 15.50 -10.48 27.95
N LYS A 325 16.73 -9.94 27.98
CA LYS A 325 17.10 -8.85 28.89
C LYS A 325 16.56 -7.55 28.29
N THR A 326 15.94 -6.70 29.11
CA THR A 326 15.37 -5.42 28.66
C THR A 326 16.45 -4.58 27.99
N MET A 327 16.24 -4.22 26.71
CA MET A 327 17.21 -3.45 25.91
C MET A 327 16.67 -2.03 25.73
N LYS A 328 17.47 -1.03 26.11
CA LYS A 328 17.16 0.39 25.88
C LYS A 328 17.29 0.73 24.39
N THR A 329 16.42 1.62 23.91
CA THR A 329 16.28 1.97 22.49
C THR A 329 17.00 3.26 22.11
N ASN A 330 17.69 3.28 20.96
CA ASN A 330 18.11 4.53 20.29
C ASN A 330 17.25 4.74 19.04
N PHE A 331 16.33 5.70 19.07
CA PHE A 331 15.40 6.03 17.98
C PHE A 331 16.10 6.39 16.65
N ILE A 332 17.31 6.95 16.73
CA ILE A 332 18.14 7.37 15.59
C ILE A 332 18.55 6.18 14.71
N GLU A 333 18.81 5.01 15.28
CA GLU A 333 19.21 3.81 14.52
C GLU A 333 18.06 3.29 13.64
N GLY A 334 16.81 3.46 14.09
CA GLY A 334 15.62 3.12 13.30
C GLY A 334 15.38 4.08 12.14
N ILE A 335 15.68 5.37 12.32
CA ILE A 335 15.59 6.38 11.26
C ILE A 335 16.64 6.13 10.18
N ILE A 336 17.87 5.79 10.56
CA ILE A 336 18.93 5.49 9.58
C ILE A 336 18.57 4.27 8.74
N ALA A 337 18.06 3.19 9.37
CA ALA A 337 17.61 2.00 8.64
C ALA A 337 16.40 2.29 7.72
N ALA A 338 15.44 3.09 8.19
CA ALA A 338 14.30 3.52 7.37
C ALA A 338 14.74 4.41 6.20
N GLY A 339 15.72 5.29 6.42
CA GLY A 339 16.31 6.16 5.39
C GLY A 339 17.04 5.38 4.30
N ILE A 340 17.69 4.26 4.62
CA ILE A 340 18.32 3.37 3.63
C ILE A 340 17.26 2.69 2.75
N ILE A 341 16.15 2.22 3.34
CA ILE A 341 15.04 1.64 2.58
C ILE A 341 14.38 2.70 1.70
N ALA A 342 14.05 3.87 2.25
CA ALA A 342 13.45 4.98 1.51
C ALA A 342 14.37 5.53 0.40
N GLY A 343 15.67 5.65 0.66
CA GLY A 343 16.67 6.09 -0.32
C GLY A 343 16.85 5.10 -1.46
N GLY A 344 16.85 3.79 -1.17
CA GLY A 344 16.87 2.74 -2.19
C GLY A 344 15.62 2.74 -3.08
N LEU A 345 14.44 3.03 -2.49
CA LEU A 345 13.17 3.13 -3.21
C LEU A 345 13.10 4.36 -4.13
N MET A 346 13.64 5.50 -3.71
CA MET A 346 13.74 6.69 -4.56
C MET A 346 14.65 6.42 -5.76
N LEU A 347 15.84 5.85 -5.55
CA LEU A 347 16.78 5.56 -6.64
C LEU A 347 16.19 4.59 -7.69
N ALA A 348 15.44 3.57 -7.26
CA ALA A 348 14.76 2.65 -8.18
C ALA A 348 13.59 3.28 -8.96
N SER A 349 12.96 4.32 -8.40
CA SER A 349 11.85 5.03 -9.07
C SER A 349 12.37 6.00 -10.14
N PHE A 350 13.54 6.61 -9.95
CA PHE A 350 14.15 7.51 -10.94
C PHE A 350 14.84 6.78 -12.10
N THR A 351 15.23 5.52 -11.94
CA THR A 351 15.84 4.73 -13.03
C THR A 351 14.82 4.12 -13.99
N SER A 352 13.53 4.14 -13.64
CA SER A 352 12.44 3.81 -14.55
C SER A 352 11.96 5.03 -15.34
N ASN A 353 12.89 5.87 -15.81
CA ASN A 353 12.60 6.75 -16.94
C ASN A 353 12.40 5.86 -18.16
N ASN A 354 11.13 5.62 -18.51
CA ASN A 354 10.78 5.04 -19.80
C ASN A 354 11.46 5.87 -20.90
N PRO A 355 12.13 5.24 -21.88
CA PRO A 355 12.79 5.94 -22.98
C PRO A 355 11.81 6.61 -23.97
N THR A 356 10.57 6.89 -23.56
CA THR A 356 9.53 7.47 -24.42
C THR A 356 9.28 8.96 -24.19
N HIS A 357 9.88 9.59 -23.17
CA HIS A 357 9.78 11.05 -23.00
C HIS A 357 10.63 11.85 -24.01
N SER A 358 11.52 11.20 -24.75
CA SER A 358 12.37 11.85 -25.75
C SER A 358 11.64 12.25 -27.04
N LEU A 359 10.43 11.75 -27.28
CA LEU A 359 9.67 12.07 -28.50
C LEU A 359 8.72 13.27 -28.36
N MET A 360 8.50 13.82 -27.15
CA MET A 360 7.57 14.94 -26.93
C MET A 360 8.23 16.24 -26.48
N GLN A 361 9.54 16.25 -26.22
CA GLN A 361 10.25 17.46 -25.77
C GLN A 361 10.89 18.28 -26.90
N VAL A 362 10.70 17.89 -28.16
CA VAL A 362 11.31 18.58 -29.32
C VAL A 362 10.54 19.85 -29.73
N ASN A 363 9.34 20.10 -29.19
CA ASN A 363 8.45 21.12 -29.75
C ASN A 363 8.55 22.53 -29.13
N ASP A 364 9.38 22.75 -28.10
CA ASP A 364 9.50 24.07 -27.45
C ASP A 364 10.69 24.92 -27.94
N SER A 365 11.53 24.39 -28.84
CA SER A 365 12.75 25.08 -29.32
C SER A 365 12.76 25.49 -30.79
N ILE A 366 11.69 25.27 -31.56
CA ILE A 366 11.66 25.55 -33.01
C ILE A 366 10.71 26.72 -33.34
N THR A 367 10.88 27.88 -32.69
CA THR A 367 10.13 29.11 -33.08
C THR A 367 10.99 30.20 -33.71
N GLU A 368 12.30 30.02 -33.87
CA GLU A 368 13.12 31.02 -34.58
C GLU A 368 14.18 30.36 -35.45
N GLN A 369 13.84 30.11 -36.73
CA GLN A 369 14.68 30.41 -37.91
C GLN A 369 14.16 29.63 -39.13
N ASN A 370 13.64 30.35 -40.12
CA ASN A 370 13.39 29.81 -41.46
C ASN A 370 13.94 30.78 -42.51
N ALA A 371 14.92 30.33 -43.30
CA ALA A 371 15.11 30.74 -44.69
C ALA A 371 16.04 29.78 -45.46
N ASN A 372 15.53 29.27 -46.60
CA ASN A 372 16.21 28.60 -47.73
C ASN A 372 16.78 27.17 -47.47
N GLN A 373 16.65 26.15 -48.32
CA GLN A 373 16.91 26.13 -49.77
C GLN A 373 16.60 24.74 -50.43
N ASN A 374 16.16 24.78 -51.70
CA ASN A 374 16.41 23.89 -52.87
C ASN A 374 15.78 22.48 -53.08
N ARG A 375 15.22 22.32 -54.30
CA ARG A 375 14.40 21.21 -54.84
C ARG A 375 15.17 20.08 -55.55
N ASP A 376 16.49 20.15 -55.74
CA ASP A 376 17.20 19.25 -56.67
C ASP A 376 17.88 18.02 -56.03
N SER A 377 17.76 17.80 -54.72
CA SER A 377 18.34 16.63 -54.03
C SER A 377 17.38 15.42 -53.89
N LEU A 378 16.10 15.59 -54.20
CA LEU A 378 15.03 14.63 -53.86
C LEU A 378 14.89 13.44 -54.83
N MET A 379 15.34 13.55 -56.08
CA MET A 379 15.10 12.51 -57.08
C MET A 379 16.09 11.33 -57.01
N ASN A 380 17.31 11.57 -56.53
CA ASN A 380 18.36 10.54 -56.47
C ASN A 380 18.30 9.66 -55.20
N VAL A 381 17.62 10.12 -54.14
CA VAL A 381 17.44 9.37 -52.89
C VAL A 381 16.21 8.46 -52.94
N ALA A 382 15.16 8.86 -53.68
CA ALA A 382 13.91 8.10 -53.83
C ALA A 382 14.08 6.74 -54.55
N VAL A 383 15.09 6.58 -55.41
CA VAL A 383 15.32 5.35 -56.17
C VAL A 383 16.14 4.32 -55.38
N LYS A 384 16.88 4.73 -54.34
CA LYS A 384 17.78 3.83 -53.60
C LYS A 384 17.12 3.12 -52.42
N ASN A 385 16.02 3.67 -51.89
CA ASN A 385 15.35 3.17 -50.68
C ASN A 385 14.13 2.25 -50.94
N THR A 386 13.68 2.12 -52.19
CA THR A 386 12.54 1.25 -52.56
C THR A 386 12.90 -0.23 -52.73
N GLY A 387 14.15 -0.64 -52.50
CA GLY A 387 14.62 -1.99 -52.81
C GLY A 387 14.76 -2.98 -51.64
N LYS A 388 14.53 -2.62 -50.37
CA LYS A 388 15.08 -3.45 -49.26
C LYS A 388 14.28 -3.62 -47.96
N LEU A 389 12.97 -3.43 -47.96
CA LEU A 389 12.12 -3.82 -46.81
C LEU A 389 10.98 -4.72 -47.30
N GLN A 390 11.21 -6.03 -47.26
CA GLN A 390 10.26 -7.06 -47.68
C GLN A 390 9.31 -7.46 -46.55
N ALA A 391 8.00 -7.41 -46.86
CA ALA A 391 6.86 -8.24 -46.43
C ALA A 391 6.63 -8.66 -44.96
N GLU A 392 7.65 -9.03 -44.18
CA GLU A 392 7.46 -9.67 -42.87
C GLU A 392 7.25 -8.66 -41.72
N GLN A 393 7.83 -7.46 -41.85
CA GLN A 393 7.62 -6.36 -40.89
C GLN A 393 6.28 -5.63 -41.12
N GLN A 394 5.75 -5.66 -42.34
CA GLN A 394 4.54 -4.94 -42.70
C GLN A 394 3.29 -5.63 -42.15
N GLU A 395 3.21 -6.97 -42.23
CA GLU A 395 2.13 -7.76 -41.63
C GLU A 395 2.11 -7.65 -40.10
N THR A 396 3.28 -7.58 -39.47
CA THR A 396 3.42 -7.46 -38.01
C THR A 396 3.00 -6.07 -37.51
N ILE A 397 3.34 -5.03 -38.27
CA ILE A 397 2.93 -3.65 -38.00
C ILE A 397 1.43 -3.47 -38.28
N GLU A 398 0.91 -4.03 -39.38
CA GLU A 398 -0.53 -4.03 -39.68
C GLU A 398 -1.33 -4.78 -38.62
N LYS A 399 -0.90 -5.94 -38.14
CA LYS A 399 -1.55 -6.63 -37.01
C LYS A 399 -1.48 -5.84 -35.71
N ALA A 400 -0.38 -5.15 -35.43
CA ALA A 400 -0.25 -4.31 -34.25
C ALA A 400 -1.17 -3.07 -34.32
N ILE A 401 -1.29 -2.47 -35.51
CA ILE A 401 -2.21 -1.36 -35.81
C ILE A 401 -3.67 -1.84 -35.75
N GLU A 402 -3.99 -3.00 -36.34
CA GLU A 402 -5.32 -3.60 -36.32
C GLU A 402 -5.75 -3.97 -34.89
N ILE A 403 -4.84 -4.48 -34.05
CA ILE A 403 -5.10 -4.72 -32.63
C ILE A 403 -5.32 -3.40 -31.88
N ALA A 404 -4.52 -2.37 -32.15
CA ALA A 404 -4.69 -1.03 -31.56
C ALA A 404 -5.97 -0.32 -32.04
N MET A 405 -6.45 -0.63 -33.25
CA MET A 405 -7.67 -0.11 -33.85
C MET A 405 -8.91 -1.00 -33.59
N SER A 406 -8.74 -2.21 -33.06
CA SER A 406 -9.85 -3.16 -32.81
C SER A 406 -10.83 -2.71 -31.71
N GLU A 407 -10.47 -1.73 -30.88
CA GLU A 407 -11.43 -1.06 -29.98
C GLU A 407 -12.46 -0.20 -30.75
N THR A 408 -12.22 0.10 -32.02
CA THR A 408 -13.02 1.03 -32.84
C THR A 408 -14.12 0.34 -33.67
N ASN A 409 -14.07 -0.99 -33.83
CA ASN A 409 -14.93 -1.68 -34.81
C ASN A 409 -16.40 -1.90 -34.40
N SER A 410 -16.78 -1.59 -33.15
CA SER A 410 -18.20 -1.65 -32.75
C SER A 410 -18.99 -0.37 -33.05
N GLN A 411 -18.31 0.77 -33.26
CA GLN A 411 -18.98 2.03 -33.64
C GLN A 411 -18.93 2.30 -35.14
N PHE A 412 -17.84 1.93 -35.82
CA PHE A 412 -17.68 2.21 -37.26
C PHE A 412 -18.58 1.35 -38.17
N SER A 413 -18.99 0.15 -37.73
CA SER A 413 -19.91 -0.72 -38.51
C SER A 413 -21.36 -0.22 -38.54
N SER A 414 -21.76 0.65 -37.61
CA SER A 414 -23.12 1.20 -37.54
C SER A 414 -23.33 2.48 -38.37
N GLN A 415 -22.25 3.22 -38.70
CA GLN A 415 -22.31 4.44 -39.51
C GLN A 415 -22.08 4.22 -41.01
N MET A 416 -21.72 3.00 -41.43
CA MET A 416 -21.57 2.61 -42.85
C MET A 416 -22.80 1.90 -43.42
N MET A 417 -23.92 1.80 -42.66
CA MET A 417 -25.19 1.21 -43.11
C MET A 417 -26.41 2.17 -43.00
N GLN A 418 -26.19 3.48 -42.98
CA GLN A 418 -27.26 4.47 -43.17
C GLN A 418 -26.97 5.39 -44.34
#